data_AF-A0AAV8X6P8-F1
#
_entry.id   AF-A0AAV8X6P8-F1
#
_cell.length_a   1.000
_cell.length_b   1.000
_cell.length_c   1.000
_cell.angle_alpha   90.00
_cell.angle_beta   90.00
_cell.angle_gamma   90.00
#
_symmetry.space_group_name_H-M   'P 1'
#
loop_
_entity.id
_entity.type
_entity.pdbx_description
1 polymer ?
#
loop_
_entity_poly.entity_id
_entity_poly.type
_entity_poly.pdbx_seq_one_letter_code
_entity_poly.pdbx_strand_id
1 'polypeptide(L)'
;MHSEKLILHKAAEILKRQMREFQPQQRDFPVPENISQMEFEKQVPKLLLTFVSWLIDDGAFNNLHNEVAEAVIPCNIIMALSSKIYKKNYFQFRLGLFLHHLVRSKQLLDILSKIGLSSTYNDVRQLTTALAKQKINNDQVYIPPGIDKVDQPKKNYIHASMDNFDLNEETVDGRNTTHSMAIVVFQQHNINN
;
A
#
# COMPACT_ATOMS: atom_id res chain seq x y z
N MET A 1 16.78 -34.45 -21.53
CA MET A 1 17.07 -33.04 -21.85
C MET A 1 16.03 -32.30 -22.70
N HIS A 2 15.70 -32.69 -23.94
CA HIS A 2 14.70 -31.93 -24.74
C HIS A 2 13.25 -32.08 -24.19
N SER A 3 12.92 -33.25 -23.63
CA SER A 3 11.60 -33.54 -23.03
C SER A 3 11.33 -32.75 -21.74
N GLU A 4 12.29 -32.67 -20.81
CA GLU A 4 12.10 -31.97 -19.53
C GLU A 4 11.90 -30.47 -19.70
N LYS A 5 12.67 -29.84 -20.61
CA LYS A 5 12.48 -28.43 -20.97
C LYS A 5 11.09 -28.16 -21.55
N LEU A 6 10.56 -29.09 -22.34
CA LEU A 6 9.21 -28.98 -22.89
C LEU A 6 8.14 -29.08 -21.80
N ILE A 7 8.31 -30.00 -20.83
CA ILE A 7 7.41 -30.13 -19.67
C ILE A 7 7.42 -28.85 -18.85
N LEU A 8 8.61 -28.32 -18.52
CA LEU A 8 8.75 -27.07 -17.77
C LEU A 8 8.15 -25.87 -18.52
N HIS A 9 8.34 -25.80 -19.85
CA HIS A 9 7.74 -24.74 -20.66
C HIS A 9 6.22 -24.80 -20.63
N LYS A 10 5.62 -25.98 -20.77
CA LYS A 10 4.16 -26.17 -20.66
C LYS A 10 3.63 -25.83 -19.27
N ALA A 11 4.33 -26.24 -18.21
CA ALA A 11 3.96 -25.87 -16.85
C ALA A 11 4.00 -24.34 -16.64
N ALA A 12 5.05 -23.68 -17.12
CA ALA A 12 5.19 -22.23 -17.07
C ALA A 12 4.09 -21.51 -17.88
N GLU A 13 3.70 -22.05 -19.04
CA GLU A 13 2.58 -21.52 -19.85
C GLU A 13 1.25 -21.58 -19.10
N ILE A 14 0.95 -22.70 -18.43
CA ILE A 14 -0.25 -22.85 -17.61
C ILE A 14 -0.26 -21.82 -16.47
N LEU A 15 0.85 -21.70 -15.74
CA LEU A 15 0.97 -20.75 -14.63
C LEU A 15 0.84 -19.30 -15.13
N LYS A 16 1.52 -18.92 -16.21
CA LYS A 16 1.42 -17.58 -16.80
C LYS A 16 -0.01 -17.23 -17.22
N ARG A 17 -0.71 -18.16 -17.86
CA ARG A 17 -2.11 -17.97 -18.26
C ARG A 17 -2.98 -17.69 -17.04
N GLN A 18 -2.85 -18.50 -15.99
CA GLN A 18 -3.64 -18.33 -14.78
C GLN A 18 -3.32 -17.01 -14.07
N MET A 19 -2.05 -16.63 -13.97
CA MET A 19 -1.66 -15.34 -13.38
C MET A 19 -2.23 -14.15 -14.16
N ARG A 20 -2.33 -14.25 -15.49
CA ARG A 20 -2.90 -13.20 -16.36
C ARG A 20 -4.42 -13.07 -16.21
N GLU A 21 -5.10 -14.20 -16.04
CA GLU A 21 -6.57 -14.26 -15.94
C GLU A 21 -7.08 -14.07 -14.50
N PHE A 22 -6.18 -14.16 -13.52
CA PHE A 22 -6.53 -14.02 -12.11
C PHE A 22 -7.06 -12.62 -11.78
N GLN A 23 -8.23 -12.60 -11.15
CA GLN A 23 -8.83 -11.40 -10.59
C GLN A 23 -8.81 -11.53 -9.07
N PRO A 24 -8.07 -10.66 -8.35
CA PRO A 24 -8.03 -10.70 -6.90
C PRO A 24 -9.42 -10.43 -6.32
N GLN A 25 -9.73 -11.08 -5.19
CA GLN A 25 -11.04 -11.00 -4.55
C GLN A 25 -11.33 -9.62 -3.92
N GLN A 26 -10.31 -8.78 -3.72
CA GLN A 26 -10.41 -7.52 -2.98
C GLN A 26 -10.54 -6.33 -3.95
N ARG A 27 -11.67 -5.62 -3.89
CA ARG A 27 -11.93 -4.41 -4.68
C ARG A 27 -11.59 -3.11 -3.95
N ASP A 28 -11.33 -3.18 -2.65
CA ASP A 28 -11.02 -2.01 -1.84
C ASP A 28 -9.53 -1.71 -1.85
N PHE A 29 -9.20 -0.43 -1.70
CA PHE A 29 -7.82 0.01 -1.61
C PHE A 29 -7.10 -0.60 -0.40
N PRO A 30 -5.78 -0.82 -0.49
CA PRO A 30 -5.01 -1.34 0.63
C PRO A 30 -5.02 -0.35 1.80
N VAL A 31 -5.40 -0.84 2.97
CA VAL A 31 -5.28 -0.14 4.25
C VAL A 31 -3.90 -0.42 4.88
N PRO A 32 -3.33 0.53 5.63
CA PRO A 32 -2.03 0.36 6.27
C PRO A 32 -2.07 -0.56 7.49
N GLU A 33 -3.24 -1.00 7.94
CA GLU A 33 -3.39 -1.80 9.16
C GLU A 33 -3.25 -3.31 8.90
N ASN A 34 -2.54 -4.00 9.80
CA ASN A 34 -2.40 -5.46 9.91
C ASN A 34 -2.07 -6.19 8.58
N ILE A 35 -0.77 -6.33 8.33
CA ILE A 35 -0.25 -7.24 7.30
C ILE A 35 -0.37 -8.68 7.83
N SER A 36 -1.05 -9.55 7.08
CA SER A 36 -1.15 -10.98 7.38
C SER A 36 -0.98 -11.82 6.11
N GLN A 37 -0.45 -13.04 6.27
CA GLN A 37 -0.36 -14.02 5.18
C GLN A 37 -1.74 -14.35 4.61
N MET A 38 -2.75 -14.51 5.46
CA MET A 38 -4.11 -14.85 5.05
C MET A 38 -4.72 -13.83 4.08
N GLU A 39 -4.43 -12.53 4.24
CA GLU A 39 -4.89 -11.51 3.30
C GLU A 39 -4.16 -11.59 1.95
N PHE A 40 -2.88 -11.94 1.97
CA PHE A 40 -2.07 -12.07 0.77
C PHE A 40 -2.31 -13.37 -0.01
N GLU A 41 -2.78 -14.41 0.65
CA GLU A 41 -3.19 -15.65 0.01
C GLU A 41 -4.36 -15.43 -0.95
N LYS A 42 -5.30 -14.54 -0.60
CA LYS A 42 -6.43 -14.11 -1.45
C LYS A 42 -6.00 -13.38 -2.73
N GLN A 43 -4.73 -12.99 -2.82
CA GLN A 43 -4.15 -12.23 -3.93
C GLN A 43 -3.33 -13.09 -4.89
N VAL A 44 -3.29 -14.42 -4.68
CA VAL A 44 -2.51 -15.34 -5.52
C VAL A 44 -3.37 -16.45 -6.13
N PRO A 45 -3.09 -16.87 -7.38
CA PRO A 45 -3.78 -18.00 -7.97
C PRO A 45 -3.38 -19.32 -7.29
N LYS A 46 -4.37 -20.19 -7.04
CA LYS A 46 -4.18 -21.48 -6.34
C LYS A 46 -3.06 -22.35 -6.92
N LEU A 47 -2.97 -22.49 -8.25
CA LEU A 47 -1.95 -23.35 -8.86
C LEU A 47 -0.54 -22.78 -8.70
N LEU A 48 -0.40 -21.45 -8.67
CA LEU A 48 0.88 -20.81 -8.36
C LEU A 48 1.26 -21.11 -6.91
N LEU A 49 0.31 -21.04 -5.98
CA LEU A 49 0.52 -21.39 -4.57
C LEU A 49 0.93 -22.86 -4.42
N THR A 50 0.23 -23.78 -5.08
CA THR A 50 0.58 -25.21 -5.08
C THR A 50 1.97 -25.43 -5.66
N PHE A 51 2.27 -24.84 -6.83
CA PHE A 51 3.56 -25.01 -7.49
C PHE A 51 4.73 -24.48 -6.64
N VAL A 52 4.57 -23.31 -6.02
CA VAL A 52 5.60 -22.76 -5.14
C VAL A 52 5.72 -23.58 -3.85
N SER A 53 4.61 -24.09 -3.30
CA SER A 53 4.64 -25.00 -2.14
C SER A 53 5.49 -26.23 -2.44
N TRP A 54 5.33 -26.82 -3.62
CA TRP A 54 6.16 -27.94 -4.10
C TRP A 54 7.65 -27.61 -4.27
N LEU A 55 8.00 -26.34 -4.49
CA LEU A 55 9.40 -25.92 -4.63
C LEU A 55 10.11 -25.69 -3.29
N ILE A 56 9.35 -25.38 -2.23
CA ILE A 56 9.93 -24.97 -0.94
C ILE A 56 9.70 -25.98 0.19
N ASP A 57 8.81 -26.95 0.00
CA ASP A 57 8.49 -27.97 0.98
C ASP A 57 8.37 -29.37 0.35
N ASP A 58 9.25 -30.29 0.76
CA ASP A 58 9.29 -31.67 0.26
C ASP A 58 8.04 -32.47 0.67
N GLY A 59 7.45 -32.15 1.82
CA GLY A 59 6.22 -32.77 2.29
C GLY A 59 5.04 -32.42 1.38
N ALA A 60 4.93 -31.16 0.98
CA ALA A 60 3.96 -30.67 0.03
C ALA A 60 4.13 -31.31 -1.34
N PHE A 61 5.37 -31.44 -1.81
CA PHE A 61 5.68 -32.11 -3.07
C PHE A 61 5.26 -33.58 -3.07
N ASN A 62 5.66 -34.33 -2.06
CA ASN A 62 5.40 -35.78 -1.98
C ASN A 62 3.92 -36.12 -1.78
N ASN A 63 3.16 -35.27 -1.06
CA ASN A 63 1.73 -35.48 -0.80
C ASN A 63 0.81 -34.89 -1.88
N LEU A 64 1.36 -34.24 -2.91
CA LEU A 64 0.66 -33.69 -4.08
C LEU A 64 -0.48 -32.67 -3.80
N HIS A 65 -0.79 -32.31 -2.54
CA HIS A 65 -1.91 -31.42 -2.24
C HIS A 65 -1.82 -30.57 -0.95
N ASN A 66 -0.66 -30.49 -0.29
CA ASN A 66 -0.51 -29.57 0.86
C ASN A 66 -0.01 -28.20 0.39
N GLU A 67 -0.82 -27.15 0.57
CA GLU A 67 -0.37 -25.76 0.43
C GLU A 67 0.29 -25.32 1.73
N VAL A 68 1.47 -24.70 1.64
CA VAL A 68 2.20 -24.19 2.80
C VAL A 68 2.06 -22.67 2.87
N ALA A 69 1.85 -22.13 4.07
CA ALA A 69 1.61 -20.70 4.26
C ALA A 69 2.80 -19.84 3.80
N GLU A 70 4.01 -20.39 3.93
CA GLU A 70 5.29 -19.79 3.53
C GLU A 70 5.34 -19.48 2.03
N ALA A 71 4.63 -20.24 1.19
CA ALA A 71 4.60 -20.04 -0.26
C ALA A 71 3.84 -18.76 -0.67
N VAL A 72 2.98 -18.22 0.20
CA VAL A 72 2.17 -17.02 -0.09
C VAL A 72 3.03 -15.81 -0.45
N ILE A 73 4.11 -15.55 0.28
CA ILE A 73 4.97 -14.38 0.05
C ILE A 73 5.74 -14.50 -1.27
N PRO A 74 6.47 -15.60 -1.56
CA PRO A 74 7.09 -15.80 -2.86
C PRO A 74 6.09 -15.72 -4.03
N CYS A 75 4.88 -16.27 -3.89
CA CYS A 75 3.84 -16.15 -4.91
C CYS A 75 3.45 -14.68 -5.18
N ASN A 76 3.29 -13.88 -4.13
CA ASN A 76 2.99 -12.46 -4.27
C ASN A 76 4.15 -11.69 -4.93
N ILE A 77 5.40 -12.03 -4.65
CA ILE A 77 6.57 -11.46 -5.33
C ILE A 77 6.56 -11.85 -6.82
N ILE A 78 6.31 -13.12 -7.15
CA ILE A 78 6.20 -13.60 -8.54
C ILE A 78 5.08 -12.87 -9.29
N MET A 79 3.90 -12.74 -8.67
CA MET A 79 2.78 -11.97 -9.22
C MET A 79 3.19 -10.53 -9.52
N ALA A 80 3.86 -9.86 -8.58
CA ALA A 80 4.31 -8.48 -8.73
C ALA A 80 5.34 -8.30 -9.87
N LEU A 81 6.26 -9.25 -10.03
CA LEU A 81 7.28 -9.21 -11.09
C LEU A 81 6.70 -9.57 -12.46
N SER A 82 5.65 -10.39 -12.51
CA SER A 82 4.99 -10.78 -13.75
C SER A 82 4.15 -9.66 -14.37
N SER A 83 3.59 -8.78 -13.54
CA SER A 83 2.62 -7.76 -13.93
C SER A 83 3.24 -6.47 -14.46
N LYS A 84 4.47 -6.55 -15.00
CA LYS A 84 5.32 -5.43 -15.49
C LYS A 84 4.63 -4.47 -16.47
N ILE A 85 3.43 -4.79 -16.96
CA ILE A 85 2.75 -4.00 -17.96
C ILE A 85 1.75 -3.00 -17.35
N TYR A 86 0.97 -3.26 -16.28
CA TYR A 86 0.05 -2.22 -15.73
C TYR A 86 -0.45 -2.37 -14.27
N LYS A 87 0.00 -3.34 -13.46
CA LYS A 87 -0.58 -3.53 -12.12
C LYS A 87 0.47 -3.90 -11.09
N LYS A 88 1.02 -2.90 -10.39
CA LYS A 88 1.64 -3.16 -9.08
C LYS A 88 0.61 -3.88 -8.23
N ASN A 89 0.99 -5.02 -7.68
CA ASN A 89 0.03 -5.86 -6.99
C ASN A 89 -0.30 -5.27 -5.60
N TYR A 90 -1.42 -5.73 -5.05
CA TYR A 90 -1.90 -5.31 -3.74
C TYR A 90 -0.82 -5.46 -2.66
N PHE A 91 -0.02 -6.53 -2.73
CA PHE A 91 1.10 -6.79 -1.83
C PHE A 91 2.13 -5.64 -1.78
N GLN A 92 2.67 -5.22 -2.94
CA GLN A 92 3.69 -4.15 -2.99
C GLN A 92 3.17 -2.82 -2.43
N PHE A 93 1.92 -2.45 -2.74
CA PHE A 93 1.32 -1.23 -2.22
C PHE A 93 1.04 -1.30 -0.73
N ARG A 94 0.50 -2.41 -0.24
CA ARG A 94 0.16 -2.59 1.18
C ARG A 94 1.42 -2.58 2.04
N LEU A 95 2.46 -3.28 1.60
CA LEU A 95 3.77 -3.25 2.27
C LEU A 95 4.36 -1.83 2.25
N GLY A 96 4.27 -1.12 1.11
CA GLY A 96 4.74 0.26 1.00
C GLY A 96 4.00 1.23 1.92
N LEU A 97 2.67 1.14 1.99
CA LEU A 97 1.83 1.94 2.88
C LEU A 97 2.14 1.68 4.35
N PHE A 98 2.26 0.40 4.74
CA PHE A 98 2.58 0.01 6.11
C PHE A 98 3.94 0.56 6.55
N LEU A 99 4.99 0.36 5.72
CA LEU A 99 6.33 0.86 6.02
C LEU A 99 6.38 2.39 6.03
N HIS A 100 5.65 3.05 5.12
CA HIS A 100 5.52 4.49 5.13
C HIS A 100 4.86 4.99 6.43
N HIS A 101 3.82 4.30 6.90
CA HIS A 101 3.13 4.64 8.14
C HIS A 101 4.04 4.47 9.37
N LEU A 102 4.81 3.38 9.42
CA LEU A 102 5.69 3.07 10.54
C LEU A 102 6.95 3.93 10.63
N VAL A 103 7.65 4.12 9.51
CA VAL A 103 9.02 4.67 9.51
C VAL A 103 9.11 6.02 8.81
N ARG A 104 8.18 6.33 7.90
CA ARG A 104 8.17 7.56 7.06
C ARG A 104 9.48 7.82 6.29
N SER A 105 10.28 6.78 6.05
CA SER A 105 11.56 6.89 5.33
C SER A 105 11.39 6.67 3.82
N LYS A 106 11.66 7.71 3.04
CA LYS A 106 11.74 7.63 1.57
C LYS A 106 12.83 6.67 1.11
N GLN A 107 14.02 6.75 1.72
CA GLN A 107 15.17 5.94 1.33
C GLN A 107 14.89 4.44 1.49
N LEU A 108 14.25 4.04 2.59
CA LEU A 108 13.89 2.65 2.84
C LEU A 108 12.94 2.11 1.76
N LEU A 109 11.88 2.85 1.44
CA LEU A 109 10.92 2.47 0.41
C LEU A 109 11.55 2.39 -0.97
N ASP A 110 12.43 3.34 -1.31
CA ASP A 110 13.11 3.34 -2.59
C ASP A 110 14.08 2.15 -2.72
N ILE A 111 14.76 1.74 -1.64
CA ILE A 111 15.60 0.53 -1.63
C ILE A 111 14.74 -0.72 -1.86
N LEU A 112 13.65 -0.89 -1.09
CA LEU A 112 12.77 -2.05 -1.19
C LEU A 112 12.05 -2.12 -2.54
N SER A 113 11.72 -0.97 -3.12
CA SER A 113 11.11 -0.91 -4.43
C SER A 113 12.09 -1.30 -5.54
N LYS A 114 13.37 -0.91 -5.44
CA LYS A 114 14.41 -1.31 -6.40
C LYS A 114 14.61 -2.82 -6.48
N ILE A 115 14.46 -3.53 -5.37
CA ILE A 115 14.55 -5.01 -5.33
C ILE A 115 13.19 -5.69 -5.61
N GLY A 116 12.15 -4.93 -5.96
CA GLY A 116 10.85 -5.47 -6.36
C GLY A 116 9.94 -5.91 -5.20
N LEU A 117 10.31 -5.64 -3.95
CA LEU A 117 9.52 -6.04 -2.77
C LEU A 117 8.41 -5.06 -2.42
N SER A 118 8.53 -3.79 -2.78
CA SER A 118 7.58 -2.74 -2.38
C SER A 118 7.30 -1.71 -3.48
N SER A 119 6.25 -0.91 -3.29
CA SER A 119 5.98 0.28 -4.08
C SER A 119 6.95 1.42 -3.77
N THR A 120 7.16 2.32 -4.73
CA THR A 120 8.04 3.50 -4.52
C THR A 120 7.40 4.46 -3.52
N TYR A 121 8.21 5.34 -2.93
CA TYR A 121 7.67 6.40 -2.07
C TYR A 121 6.63 7.27 -2.80
N ASN A 122 6.86 7.59 -4.07
CA ASN A 122 5.96 8.42 -4.87
C ASN A 122 4.61 7.72 -5.11
N ASP A 123 4.64 6.43 -5.41
CA ASP A 123 3.44 5.61 -5.57
C ASP A 123 2.59 5.57 -4.30
N VAL A 124 3.24 5.37 -3.15
CA VAL A 124 2.57 5.38 -1.85
C VAL A 124 1.93 6.76 -1.61
N ARG A 125 2.66 7.86 -1.86
CA ARG A 125 2.15 9.22 -1.70
C ARG A 125 0.96 9.51 -2.61
N GLN A 126 1.02 9.07 -3.88
CA GLN A 126 -0.09 9.23 -4.83
C GLN A 126 -1.33 8.46 -4.36
N LEU A 127 -1.14 7.22 -3.91
CA LEU A 127 -2.22 6.40 -3.37
C LEU A 127 -2.84 7.01 -2.12
N THR A 128 -2.04 7.43 -1.14
CA THR A 128 -2.54 8.11 0.08
C THR A 128 -3.31 9.39 -0.28
N THR A 129 -2.82 10.16 -1.25
CA THR A 129 -3.51 11.37 -1.74
C THR A 129 -4.86 11.03 -2.39
N ALA A 130 -4.90 9.98 -3.22
CA ALA A 130 -6.14 9.51 -3.84
C ALA A 130 -7.16 9.05 -2.79
N LEU A 131 -6.71 8.30 -1.77
CA LEU A 131 -7.54 7.86 -0.65
C LEU A 131 -8.10 9.04 0.16
N ALA A 132 -7.26 10.04 0.44
CA ALA A 132 -7.70 11.25 1.12
C ALA A 132 -8.77 12.00 0.30
N LYS A 133 -8.54 12.17 -1.02
CA LYS A 133 -9.53 12.79 -1.92
C LYS A 133 -10.84 12.02 -1.98
N GLN A 134 -10.80 10.69 -2.03
CA GLN A 134 -11.99 9.85 -2.01
C GLN A 134 -12.77 10.01 -0.71
N LYS A 135 -12.09 10.05 0.45
CA LYS A 135 -12.73 10.32 1.74
C LYS A 135 -13.38 11.71 1.79
N ILE A 136 -12.72 12.72 1.22
CA ILE A 136 -13.27 14.09 1.12
C ILE A 136 -14.55 14.10 0.28
N ASN A 137 -14.54 13.43 -0.87
CA ASN A 137 -15.67 13.41 -1.80
C ASN A 137 -16.87 12.60 -1.28
N ASN A 138 -16.68 11.69 -0.34
CA ASN A 138 -17.74 10.84 0.22
C ASN A 138 -18.46 11.49 1.43
N ASP A 139 -18.31 12.81 1.65
CA ASP A 139 -18.97 13.62 2.69
C ASP A 139 -18.79 13.17 4.16
N GLN A 140 -17.98 12.15 4.42
CA GLN A 140 -17.56 11.74 5.78
C GLN A 140 -16.37 12.56 6.28
N VAL A 141 -16.35 13.87 6.00
CA VAL A 141 -15.31 14.76 6.49
C VAL A 141 -15.67 15.14 7.92
N TYR A 142 -14.85 14.69 8.87
CA TYR A 142 -14.91 15.16 10.23
C TYR A 142 -14.64 16.67 10.25
N ILE A 143 -15.62 17.44 10.70
CA ILE A 143 -15.48 18.87 10.94
C ILE A 143 -15.16 19.05 12.43
N PRO A 144 -14.00 19.63 12.80
CA PRO A 144 -13.66 19.86 14.19
C PRO A 144 -14.72 20.70 14.92
N PRO A 145 -14.98 20.44 16.21
CA PRO A 145 -15.85 21.27 17.04
C PRO A 145 -15.42 22.74 16.99
N GLY A 146 -16.37 23.65 16.82
CA GLY A 146 -16.10 25.10 16.72
C GLY A 146 -15.88 25.61 15.30
N ILE A 147 -15.96 24.74 14.28
CA ILE A 147 -16.03 25.12 12.87
C ILE A 147 -17.37 24.64 12.29
N ASP A 148 -18.17 25.57 11.79
CA ASP A 148 -19.39 25.33 11.05
C ASP A 148 -19.12 25.17 9.56
N LYS A 149 -19.97 24.38 8.89
CA LYS A 149 -19.99 24.34 7.42
C LYS A 149 -20.20 25.74 6.87
N VAL A 150 -19.37 26.13 5.91
CA VAL A 150 -19.51 27.39 5.18
C VAL A 150 -20.80 27.33 4.38
N ASP A 151 -21.71 28.26 4.64
CA ASP A 151 -22.95 28.40 3.90
C ASP A 151 -23.10 29.85 3.43
N GLN A 152 -23.43 30.04 2.15
CA GLN A 152 -23.49 31.35 1.50
C GLN A 152 -24.40 32.37 2.23
N PRO A 153 -25.53 32.00 2.86
CA PRO A 153 -26.39 32.91 3.63
C PRO A 153 -25.74 33.43 4.92
N LYS A 154 -24.85 32.65 5.55
CA LYS A 154 -24.30 32.95 6.88
C LYS A 154 -23.03 33.81 6.83
N LYS A 155 -22.41 33.97 5.65
CA LYS A 155 -21.11 34.67 5.47
C LYS A 155 -20.05 34.20 6.49
N ASN A 156 -20.06 32.92 6.84
CA ASN A 156 -19.13 32.34 7.80
C ASN A 156 -17.87 31.83 7.07
N TYR A 157 -16.84 32.67 6.98
CA TYR A 157 -15.58 32.32 6.32
C TYR A 157 -14.65 31.57 7.27
N ILE A 158 -13.99 30.53 6.76
CA ILE A 158 -12.92 29.83 7.47
C ILE A 158 -11.60 30.52 7.11
N HIS A 159 -10.88 30.96 8.13
CA HIS A 159 -9.52 31.48 8.00
C HIS A 159 -8.54 30.41 8.48
N ALA A 160 -7.44 30.25 7.73
CA ALA A 160 -6.36 29.37 8.10
C ALA A 160 -5.04 30.15 8.05
N SER A 161 -4.26 30.04 9.11
CA SER A 161 -2.86 30.48 9.13
C SER A 161 -1.99 29.24 9.20
N MET A 162 -1.00 29.18 8.32
CA MET A 162 -0.06 28.06 8.23
C MET A 162 1.34 28.63 8.42
N ASP A 163 2.07 28.07 9.37
CA ASP A 163 3.45 28.46 9.63
C ASP A 163 4.34 27.22 9.82
N ASN A 164 5.62 27.38 9.54
CA ASN A 164 6.60 26.35 9.82
C ASN A 164 6.89 26.35 11.33
N PHE A 165 6.68 25.21 11.96
CA PHE A 165 7.16 24.92 13.29
C PHE A 165 8.50 24.21 13.18
N ASP A 166 9.56 25.01 13.19
CA ASP A 166 10.94 24.54 13.20
C ASP A 166 11.44 24.52 14.66
N LEU A 167 11.43 23.34 15.29
CA LEU A 167 12.07 23.17 16.59
C LEU A 167 13.53 22.80 16.36
N ASN A 168 14.43 23.73 16.67
CA ASN A 168 15.85 23.43 16.78
C ASN A 168 16.08 22.61 18.05
N GLU A 169 16.03 21.29 17.92
CA GLU A 169 16.66 20.40 18.89
C GLU A 169 18.17 20.67 18.78
N GLU A 170 18.81 21.17 19.84
CA GLU A 170 20.23 21.50 19.87
C GLU A 170 21.10 20.24 19.72
N THR A 171 21.11 19.66 18.53
CA THR A 171 21.98 18.54 18.17
C THR A 171 23.35 19.08 17.80
N VAL A 172 24.39 18.45 18.33
CA VAL A 172 25.80 18.88 18.17
C VAL A 172 26.22 18.94 16.68
N ASP A 173 25.54 18.21 15.80
CA ASP A 173 25.79 18.18 14.35
C ASP A 173 24.76 18.97 13.51
N GLY A 174 23.78 19.63 14.15
CA GLY A 174 22.72 20.39 13.48
C GLY A 174 21.80 19.53 12.60
N ARG A 175 21.80 18.20 12.77
CA ARG A 175 20.94 17.27 12.05
C ARG A 175 19.78 16.82 12.91
N ASN A 176 18.69 16.36 12.28
CA ASN A 176 17.45 15.93 12.93
C ASN A 176 16.67 17.04 13.65
N THR A 177 16.63 18.24 13.09
CA THR A 177 15.67 19.28 13.53
C THR A 177 14.24 18.86 13.18
N THR A 178 13.31 19.06 14.12
CA THR A 178 11.91 18.76 13.89
C THR A 178 11.31 19.86 13.01
N HIS A 179 11.10 19.54 11.73
CA HIS A 179 10.40 20.38 10.77
C HIS A 179 8.94 19.94 10.67
N SER A 180 8.04 20.69 11.29
CA SER A 180 6.60 20.46 11.22
C SER A 180 5.87 21.68 10.66
N MET A 181 4.66 21.49 10.15
CA MET A 181 3.77 22.59 9.76
C MET A 181 2.71 22.73 10.85
N ALA A 182 2.62 23.92 11.44
CA ALA A 182 1.51 24.27 12.31
C ALA A 182 0.40 24.89 11.47
N ILE A 183 -0.84 24.43 11.66
CA ILE A 183 -2.02 24.99 11.01
C ILE A 183 -2.98 25.43 12.11
N VAL A 184 -3.32 26.71 12.12
CA VAL A 184 -4.38 27.27 12.96
C VAL A 184 -5.57 27.58 12.08
N VAL A 185 -6.70 26.95 12.38
CA VAL A 185 -7.97 27.16 11.68
C VAL A 185 -8.93 27.86 12.64
N PHE A 186 -9.52 28.97 12.19
CA PHE A 186 -10.50 29.72 12.97
C PHE A 186 -11.63 30.22 12.07
N GLN A 187 -12.81 30.31 12.64
CA GLN A 187 -14.00 30.82 11.97
C GLN A 187 -14.67 31.84 12.86
N GLN A 188 -14.76 33.07 12.36
CA GLN A 188 -15.45 34.13 13.08
C GLN A 188 -16.96 33.90 12.96
N HIS A 189 -17.63 33.74 14.09
CA HIS A 189 -19.08 33.65 14.13
C HIS A 189 -19.62 35.08 14.23
N ASN A 190 -20.33 35.53 13.20
CA ASN A 190 -21.10 36.77 13.30
C ASN A 190 -22.27 36.51 14.25
N ILE A 191 -22.12 36.93 15.51
CA ILE A 191 -23.23 37.04 16.44
C ILE A 191 -23.98 38.30 16.01
N ASN A 192 -24.96 38.15 15.10
CA ASN A 192 -25.93 39.21 14.86
C ASN A 192 -26.76 39.34 16.15
N ASN A 193 -26.54 40.43 16.89
CA ASN A 193 -27.51 40.95 17.85
C ASN A 193 -28.69 41.58 17.10
#